data_AF-E0S4I5-F1
#
_entry.id   AF-E0S4I5-F1
#
_cell.length_a   1.000
_cell.length_b   1.000
_cell.length_c   1.000
_cell.angle_alpha   90.00
_cell.angle_beta   90.00
_cell.angle_gamma   90.00
#
_symmetry.space_group_name_H-M   'P 1'
#
loop_
_entity.id
_entity.type
_entity.pdbx_description
1 polymer ?
#
loop_
_entity_poly.entity_id
_entity_poly.type
_entity_poly.pdbx_seq_one_letter_code
_entity_poly.pdbx_strand_id
1 'polypeptide(L)'
;MLNNSETKDALISVMNGLFKSIEAENNEKSAELIEELYKSYKERGDDYYQTSMHLEMMRLMELPARPFLMEHQEITGWDEFYIESIYNGLFSHWLRRTIDALEGSSCGGDKESFVTSSVVRSIVEKSNISLYVTYGDYGDKYKGRDNIDLNKQTFWSPSCFKDTDEVKEAFKRWWRVVEDK
;
A
#
# COMPACT_ATOMS: atom_id res chain seq x y z
N MET A 1 -23.88 -1.60 -6.60
CA MET A 1 -23.03 -2.81 -6.56
C MET A 1 -22.37 -2.88 -7.93
N LEU A 2 -21.07 -2.62 -8.02
CA LEU A 2 -20.33 -2.84 -9.28
C LEU A 2 -20.35 -4.34 -9.58
N ASN A 3 -20.66 -4.69 -10.82
CA ASN A 3 -20.75 -6.08 -11.23
C ASN A 3 -19.37 -6.74 -11.13
N ASN A 4 -19.28 -7.99 -10.66
CA ASN A 4 -18.00 -8.71 -10.55
C ASN A 4 -17.23 -8.80 -11.88
N SER A 5 -17.92 -8.66 -13.03
CA SER A 5 -17.29 -8.57 -14.34
C SER A 5 -16.67 -7.19 -14.61
N GLU A 6 -17.34 -6.09 -14.21
CA GLU A 6 -16.83 -4.72 -14.40
C GLU A 6 -15.54 -4.47 -13.61
N THR A 7 -15.46 -5.00 -12.39
CA THR A 7 -14.24 -4.94 -11.56
C THR A 7 -13.10 -5.76 -12.17
N LYS A 8 -13.41 -6.93 -12.75
CA LYS A 8 -12.45 -7.78 -13.45
C LYS A 8 -11.92 -7.10 -14.72
N ASP A 9 -12.80 -6.47 -15.49
CA ASP A 9 -12.45 -5.78 -16.72
C ASP A 9 -11.64 -4.50 -16.43
N ALA A 10 -11.94 -3.79 -15.34
CA ALA A 10 -11.14 -2.68 -14.85
C ALA A 10 -9.72 -3.11 -14.42
N LEU A 11 -9.60 -4.22 -13.67
CA LEU A 11 -8.30 -4.80 -13.30
C LEU A 11 -7.50 -5.23 -14.52
N ILE A 12 -8.12 -5.90 -15.49
CA ILE A 12 -7.48 -6.28 -16.76
C ILE A 12 -7.01 -5.04 -17.53
N SER A 13 -7.79 -3.96 -17.54
CA SER A 13 -7.43 -2.70 -18.19
C SER A 13 -6.22 -2.03 -17.53
N VAL A 14 -6.19 -1.96 -16.20
CA VAL A 14 -5.06 -1.42 -15.43
C VAL A 14 -3.81 -2.29 -15.63
N MET A 15 -3.94 -3.61 -15.55
CA MET A 15 -2.84 -4.54 -15.82
C MET A 15 -2.33 -4.38 -17.24
N ASN A 16 -3.20 -4.29 -18.25
CA ASN A 16 -2.79 -4.07 -19.63
C ASN A 16 -2.17 -2.68 -19.85
N GLY A 17 -2.59 -1.66 -19.11
CA GLY A 17 -1.98 -0.32 -19.13
C GLY A 17 -0.58 -0.31 -18.51
N LEU A 18 -0.39 -1.02 -17.40
CA LEU A 18 0.91 -1.26 -16.77
C LEU A 18 1.81 -2.10 -17.67
N PHE A 19 1.32 -3.22 -18.20
CA PHE A 19 2.05 -4.06 -19.14
C PHE A 19 2.40 -3.31 -20.42
N LYS A 20 1.53 -2.48 -20.97
CA LYS A 20 1.86 -1.65 -22.14
C LYS A 20 2.83 -0.53 -21.83
N SER A 21 2.80 0.05 -20.63
CA SER A 21 3.78 1.06 -20.22
C SER A 21 5.16 0.42 -20.03
N ILE A 22 5.19 -0.79 -19.46
CA ILE A 22 6.38 -1.64 -19.41
C ILE A 22 6.80 -1.97 -20.84
N GLU A 23 5.99 -2.62 -21.66
CA GLU A 23 6.26 -3.05 -23.05
C GLU A 23 6.71 -1.91 -23.97
N ALA A 24 6.13 -0.70 -23.82
CA ALA A 24 6.54 0.50 -24.56
C ALA A 24 7.93 1.03 -24.15
N GLU A 25 8.37 0.80 -22.91
CA GLU A 25 9.76 1.04 -22.48
C GLU A 25 10.72 -0.11 -22.87
N ASN A 26 10.22 -1.29 -23.27
CA ASN A 26 10.97 -2.55 -23.15
C ASN A 26 11.17 -3.42 -24.41
N ASN A 27 10.69 -3.04 -25.60
CA ASN A 27 10.71 -3.98 -26.74
C ASN A 27 12.09 -4.39 -27.31
N GLU A 28 13.19 -3.74 -26.91
CA GLU A 28 14.56 -4.26 -27.15
C GLU A 28 15.27 -4.66 -25.84
N LYS A 29 15.13 -3.84 -24.79
CA LYS A 29 15.80 -4.08 -23.50
C LYS A 29 15.28 -5.30 -22.73
N SER A 30 14.02 -5.70 -22.91
CA SER A 30 13.47 -6.92 -22.28
C SER A 30 14.06 -8.19 -22.85
N ALA A 31 14.27 -8.25 -24.17
CA ALA A 31 14.82 -9.44 -24.82
C ALA A 31 16.27 -9.66 -24.36
N GLU A 32 17.06 -8.59 -24.32
CA GLU A 32 18.42 -8.60 -23.79
C GLU A 32 18.46 -9.02 -22.31
N LEU A 33 17.58 -8.47 -21.47
CA LEU A 33 17.49 -8.83 -20.05
C LEU A 33 17.13 -10.31 -19.85
N ILE A 34 16.16 -10.83 -20.62
CA ILE A 34 15.75 -12.24 -20.53
C ILE A 34 16.89 -13.16 -20.99
N GLU A 35 17.62 -12.81 -22.06
CA GLU A 35 18.79 -13.56 -22.51
C GLU A 35 19.93 -13.52 -21.50
N GLU A 36 20.21 -12.38 -20.88
CA GLU A 36 21.21 -12.24 -19.81
C GLU A 36 20.84 -13.07 -18.58
N LEU A 37 19.58 -13.04 -18.16
CA LEU A 37 19.08 -13.84 -17.06
C LEU A 37 19.18 -15.34 -17.35
N TYR A 38 18.80 -15.78 -18.55
CA TYR A 38 18.93 -17.16 -18.99
C TYR A 38 20.40 -17.62 -19.04
N LYS A 39 21.29 -16.77 -19.57
CA LYS A 39 22.73 -17.02 -19.57
C LYS A 39 23.27 -17.12 -18.15
N SER A 40 22.88 -16.22 -17.26
CA SER A 40 23.28 -16.26 -15.85
C SER A 40 22.83 -17.54 -15.15
N TYR A 41 21.62 -18.02 -15.42
CA TYR A 41 21.12 -19.30 -14.93
C TYR A 41 21.98 -20.47 -15.43
N LYS A 42 22.33 -20.48 -16.73
CA LYS A 42 23.16 -21.52 -17.33
C LYS A 42 24.60 -21.52 -16.82
N GLU A 43 25.19 -20.35 -16.57
CA GLU A 43 26.61 -20.20 -16.21
C GLU A 43 26.85 -20.20 -14.70
N ARG A 44 25.91 -19.68 -13.91
CA ARG A 44 26.09 -19.43 -12.46
C ARG A 44 25.15 -20.25 -11.57
N GLY A 45 24.19 -20.96 -12.16
CA GLY A 45 23.25 -21.82 -11.44
C GLY A 45 22.02 -21.09 -10.89
N ASP A 46 21.12 -21.88 -10.30
CA ASP A 46 19.77 -21.45 -9.91
C ASP A 46 19.78 -20.34 -8.84
N ASP A 47 20.63 -20.45 -7.83
CA ASP A 47 20.70 -19.49 -6.72
C ASP A 47 20.99 -18.05 -7.20
N TYR A 48 21.91 -17.91 -8.17
CA TYR A 48 22.26 -16.60 -8.72
C TYR A 48 21.12 -16.02 -9.58
N TYR A 49 20.46 -16.87 -10.35
CA TYR A 49 19.30 -16.49 -11.15
C TYR A 49 18.12 -16.05 -10.27
N GLN A 50 17.79 -16.81 -9.23
CA GLN A 50 16.75 -16.46 -8.27
C GLN A 50 17.02 -15.11 -7.60
N THR A 51 18.27 -14.87 -7.19
CA THR A 51 18.67 -13.58 -6.61
C THR A 51 18.50 -12.43 -7.60
N SER A 52 18.92 -12.62 -8.85
CA SER A 52 18.80 -11.61 -9.90
C SER A 52 17.33 -11.29 -10.22
N MET A 53 16.50 -12.32 -10.34
CA MET A 53 15.04 -12.17 -10.54
C MET A 53 14.38 -11.45 -9.36
N HIS A 54 14.81 -11.72 -8.13
CA HIS A 54 14.28 -11.04 -6.96
C HIS A 54 14.55 -9.54 -7.02
N LEU A 55 15.77 -9.13 -7.37
CA LEU A 55 16.13 -7.72 -7.52
C LEU A 55 15.31 -7.02 -8.61
N GLU A 56 15.10 -7.66 -9.75
CA GLU A 56 14.27 -7.07 -10.82
C GLU A 56 12.79 -6.98 -10.40
N MET A 57 12.28 -7.99 -9.70
CA MET A 57 10.92 -7.93 -9.15
C MET A 57 10.76 -6.81 -8.13
N MET A 58 11.76 -6.56 -7.27
CA MET A 58 11.73 -5.43 -6.34
C MET A 58 11.63 -4.09 -7.08
N ARG A 59 12.42 -3.90 -8.14
CA ARG A 59 12.35 -2.68 -8.97
C ARG A 59 10.98 -2.51 -9.64
N LEU A 60 10.39 -3.61 -10.12
CA LEU A 60 9.05 -3.57 -10.70
C LEU A 60 7.99 -3.19 -9.67
N MET A 61 8.16 -3.59 -8.41
CA MET A 61 7.26 -3.23 -7.30
C MET A 61 7.31 -1.73 -6.94
N GLU A 62 8.35 -1.00 -7.32
CA GLU A 62 8.44 0.45 -7.11
C GLU A 62 7.65 1.24 -8.17
N LEU A 63 7.47 0.68 -9.37
CA LEU A 63 6.83 1.37 -10.51
C LEU A 63 5.44 1.93 -10.22
N PRO A 64 4.53 1.22 -9.52
CA PRO A 64 3.17 1.71 -9.30
C PRO A 64 3.11 3.02 -8.48
N ALA A 65 4.11 3.27 -7.63
CA ALA A 65 4.20 4.49 -6.82
C ALA A 65 4.76 5.70 -7.60
N ARG A 66 5.46 5.48 -8.71
CA ARG A 66 6.20 6.53 -9.41
C ARG A 66 5.35 7.75 -9.80
N PRO A 67 4.14 7.62 -10.38
CA PRO A 67 3.35 8.80 -10.74
C PRO A 67 3.08 9.71 -9.53
N PHE A 68 2.77 9.11 -8.37
CA PHE A 68 2.54 9.84 -7.13
C PHE A 68 3.82 10.51 -6.62
N LEU A 69 4.94 9.77 -6.56
CA LEU A 69 6.21 10.31 -6.08
C LEU A 69 6.79 11.39 -7.00
N MET A 70 6.50 11.33 -8.31
CA MET A 70 6.87 12.38 -9.27
C MET A 70 6.11 13.69 -9.03
N GLU A 71 4.85 13.61 -8.57
CA GLU A 71 4.04 14.77 -8.16
C GLU A 71 4.45 15.32 -6.78
N HIS A 72 5.06 14.48 -5.94
CA HIS A 72 5.46 14.77 -4.56
C HIS A 72 6.97 14.55 -4.32
N GLN A 73 7.82 15.26 -5.08
CA GLN A 73 9.28 15.07 -5.09
C GLN A 73 9.97 15.36 -3.74
N GLU A 74 9.28 16.02 -2.81
CA GLU A 74 9.76 16.25 -1.45
C GLU A 74 9.67 15.02 -0.53
N ILE A 75 8.91 14.00 -0.91
CA ILE A 75 8.77 12.75 -0.16
C ILE A 75 10.04 11.93 -0.37
N THR A 76 10.75 11.61 0.72
CA THR A 76 12.00 10.86 0.66
C THR A 76 12.14 9.90 1.86
N GLY A 77 13.02 8.90 1.74
CA GLY A 77 13.40 8.05 2.86
C GLY A 77 12.28 7.10 3.29
N TRP A 78 11.90 7.13 4.57
CA TRP A 78 10.84 6.23 5.06
C TRP A 78 9.46 6.55 4.50
N ASP A 79 9.18 7.83 4.26
CA ASP A 79 7.89 8.23 3.72
C ASP A 79 7.73 7.75 2.27
N GLU A 80 8.80 7.81 1.47
CA GLU A 80 8.88 7.22 0.14
C GLU A 80 8.62 5.71 0.18
N PHE A 81 9.32 5.00 1.08
CA PHE A 81 9.13 3.55 1.25
C PHE A 81 7.70 3.17 1.68
N TYR A 82 7.04 3.97 2.53
CA TYR A 82 5.64 3.74 2.89
C TYR A 82 4.74 3.88 1.67
N ILE A 83 4.94 4.90 0.83
CA ILE A 83 4.17 5.09 -0.41
C ILE A 83 4.40 3.90 -1.36
N GLU A 84 5.65 3.51 -1.62
CA GLU A 84 5.97 2.34 -2.44
C GLU A 84 5.27 1.09 -1.93
N SER A 85 5.35 0.83 -0.62
CA SER A 85 4.73 -0.32 0.03
C SER A 85 3.19 -0.29 -0.03
N ILE A 86 2.58 0.90 -0.03
CA ILE A 86 1.13 1.06 -0.20
C ILE A 86 0.72 0.71 -1.63
N TYR A 87 1.42 1.28 -2.62
CA TYR A 87 1.08 1.09 -4.03
C TYR A 87 1.40 -0.33 -4.54
N ASN A 88 2.39 -1.01 -3.97
CA ASN A 88 2.69 -2.41 -4.31
C ASN A 88 1.89 -3.43 -3.48
N GLY A 89 1.09 -2.96 -2.51
CA GLY A 89 0.19 -3.78 -1.69
C GLY A 89 0.81 -4.45 -0.48
N LEU A 90 2.13 -4.33 -0.26
CA LEU A 90 2.82 -4.86 0.92
C LEU A 90 2.25 -4.30 2.23
N PHE A 91 2.10 -2.98 2.28
CA PHE A 91 1.60 -2.26 3.45
C PHE A 91 0.16 -2.68 3.76
N SER A 92 -0.71 -2.67 2.74
CA SER A 92 -2.12 -3.07 2.87
C SER A 92 -2.26 -4.51 3.35
N HIS A 93 -1.45 -5.43 2.81
CA HIS A 93 -1.45 -6.83 3.25
C HIS A 93 -1.03 -6.98 4.72
N TRP A 94 0.07 -6.32 5.12
CA TRP A 94 0.52 -6.31 6.51
C TRP A 94 -0.54 -5.74 7.45
N LEU A 95 -1.11 -4.59 7.08
CA LEU A 95 -2.09 -3.87 7.87
C LEU A 95 -3.36 -4.71 8.06
N ARG A 96 -3.85 -5.35 6.99
CA ARG A 96 -5.02 -6.21 7.06
C ARG A 96 -4.82 -7.37 8.01
N ARG A 97 -3.67 -8.05 7.90
CA ARG A 97 -3.32 -9.15 8.82
C ARG A 97 -3.19 -8.68 10.26
N THR A 98 -2.66 -7.48 10.49
CA THR A 98 -2.50 -6.89 11.82
C THR A 98 -3.86 -6.57 12.45
N ILE A 99 -4.76 -5.93 11.71
CA ILE A 99 -6.12 -5.64 12.16
C ILE A 99 -6.87 -6.94 12.44
N ASP A 100 -6.84 -7.89 11.51
CA ASP A 100 -7.55 -9.16 11.66
C ASP A 100 -7.03 -9.96 12.88
N ALA A 101 -5.74 -9.89 13.18
CA ALA A 101 -5.13 -10.57 14.32
C ALA A 101 -5.44 -9.90 15.68
N LEU A 102 -5.51 -8.57 15.72
CA LEU A 102 -5.68 -7.81 16.97
C LEU A 102 -7.15 -7.50 17.29
N GLU A 103 -7.99 -7.36 16.27
CA GLU A 103 -9.37 -6.90 16.41
C GLU A 103 -10.41 -7.90 15.88
N GLY A 104 -9.96 -8.93 15.17
CA GLY A 104 -10.82 -9.86 14.44
C GLY A 104 -11.18 -9.35 13.03
N SER A 105 -11.87 -10.20 12.26
CA SER A 105 -12.07 -9.99 10.82
C SER A 105 -13.20 -9.02 10.43
N SER A 106 -14.02 -8.59 11.40
CA SER A 106 -15.16 -7.72 11.13
C SER A 106 -14.71 -6.34 10.65
N CYS A 107 -15.15 -5.96 9.44
CA CYS A 107 -14.85 -4.67 8.81
C CYS A 107 -13.35 -4.37 8.64
N GLY A 108 -12.49 -5.40 8.60
CA GLY A 108 -11.04 -5.22 8.48
C GLY A 108 -10.63 -4.46 7.21
N GLY A 109 -11.41 -4.57 6.13
CA GLY A 109 -11.09 -3.92 4.85
C GLY A 109 -11.42 -2.44 4.85
N ASP A 110 -12.51 -2.06 5.51
CA ASP A 110 -12.88 -0.65 5.67
C ASP A 110 -11.86 0.07 6.56
N LYS A 111 -11.43 -0.59 7.65
CA LYS A 111 -10.38 -0.08 8.55
C LYS A 111 -9.02 0.03 7.84
N GLU A 112 -8.64 -0.99 7.08
CA GLU A 112 -7.43 -0.99 6.26
C GLU A 112 -7.43 0.19 5.29
N SER A 113 -8.50 0.36 4.51
CA SER A 113 -8.64 1.47 3.55
C SER A 113 -8.58 2.85 4.24
N PHE A 114 -9.25 2.99 5.38
CA PHE A 114 -9.23 4.21 6.18
C PHE A 114 -7.83 4.55 6.70
N VAL A 115 -7.11 3.57 7.24
CA VAL A 115 -5.75 3.76 7.76
C VAL A 115 -4.77 4.05 6.63
N THR A 116 -4.81 3.29 5.53
CA THR A 116 -3.94 3.50 4.36
C THR A 116 -4.10 4.91 3.81
N SER A 117 -5.33 5.37 3.58
CA SER A 117 -5.58 6.74 3.11
C SER A 117 -5.13 7.80 4.12
N SER A 118 -5.30 7.56 5.42
CA SER A 118 -4.82 8.44 6.48
C SER A 118 -3.30 8.52 6.51
N VAL A 119 -2.59 7.41 6.29
CA VAL A 119 -1.12 7.38 6.23
C VAL A 119 -0.61 8.17 5.02
N VAL A 120 -1.19 7.98 3.83
CA VAL A 120 -0.85 8.80 2.64
C VAL A 120 -1.06 10.28 2.95
N ARG A 121 -2.19 10.64 3.56
CA ARG A 121 -2.48 12.02 3.95
C ARG A 121 -1.46 12.56 4.96
N SER A 122 -1.06 11.76 5.95
CA SER A 122 -0.08 12.15 6.98
C SER A 122 1.27 12.52 6.38
N ILE A 123 1.66 11.81 5.31
CA ILE A 123 2.92 12.03 4.59
C ILE A 123 2.83 13.33 3.79
N VAL A 124 1.77 13.51 3.01
CA VAL A 124 1.56 14.72 2.19
C VAL A 124 1.43 15.97 3.06
N GLU A 125 0.65 15.90 4.14
CA GLU A 125 0.41 17.03 5.05
C GLU A 125 1.53 17.22 6.08
N LYS A 126 2.49 16.30 6.16
CA LYS A 126 3.57 16.27 7.16
C LYS A 126 3.05 16.43 8.59
N SER A 127 1.95 15.74 8.88
CA SER A 127 1.21 15.86 10.14
C SER A 127 0.82 14.49 10.67
N ASN A 128 0.81 14.33 11.99
CA ASN A 128 0.27 13.12 12.62
C ASN A 128 -1.27 13.20 12.66
N ILE A 129 -1.94 12.20 12.14
CA ILE A 129 -3.40 12.14 12.01
C ILE A 129 -3.96 11.11 12.99
N SER A 130 -4.95 11.55 13.78
CA SER A 130 -5.76 10.66 14.62
C SER A 130 -6.52 9.64 13.77
N LEU A 131 -6.43 8.36 14.15
CA LEU A 131 -7.22 7.27 13.57
C LEU A 131 -8.52 7.02 14.35
N TYR A 132 -8.80 7.85 15.35
CA TYR A 132 -10.10 7.94 15.97
C TYR A 132 -10.91 9.03 15.28
N VAL A 133 -11.89 8.63 14.47
CA VAL A 133 -12.80 9.54 13.76
C VAL A 133 -14.23 9.26 14.18
N THR A 134 -14.95 10.32 14.50
CA THR A 134 -16.34 10.31 14.94
C THR A 134 -17.29 10.67 13.80
N TYR A 135 -18.58 10.38 13.94
CA TYR A 135 -19.58 10.86 12.98
C TYR A 135 -19.63 12.40 12.91
N GLY A 136 -19.24 13.09 13.98
CA GLY A 136 -19.14 14.55 14.04
C GLY A 136 -18.11 15.12 13.06
N ASP A 137 -17.01 14.40 12.82
CA ASP A 137 -15.93 14.82 11.92
C ASP A 137 -16.36 14.83 10.43
N TYR A 138 -17.42 14.10 10.08
CA TYR A 138 -18.00 14.09 8.73
C TYR A 138 -19.11 15.14 8.52
N GLY A 139 -19.32 16.03 9.49
CA GLY A 139 -20.12 17.25 9.36
C GLY A 139 -21.60 17.04 9.02
N ASP A 140 -22.15 17.96 8.23
CA ASP A 140 -23.60 18.12 7.96
C ASP A 140 -24.30 16.90 7.35
N LYS A 141 -23.57 15.92 6.81
CA LYS A 141 -24.15 14.68 6.24
C LYS A 141 -24.91 13.83 7.24
N TYR A 142 -24.59 13.94 8.53
CA TYR A 142 -25.22 13.18 9.61
C TYR A 142 -25.93 14.08 10.64
N LYS A 143 -25.92 15.40 10.45
CA LYS A 143 -26.69 16.34 11.28
C LYS A 143 -28.19 16.10 11.03
N GLY A 144 -28.94 15.79 12.09
CA GLY A 144 -30.39 15.53 12.01
C GLY A 144 -30.83 14.14 12.49
N ARG A 145 -29.92 13.30 13.03
CA ARG A 145 -30.33 12.13 13.82
C ARG A 145 -30.59 12.58 15.26
N ASP A 146 -31.85 12.85 15.59
CA ASP A 146 -32.30 13.57 16.80
C ASP A 146 -31.99 12.93 18.16
N ASN A 147 -31.21 11.85 18.26
CA ASN A 147 -30.94 11.16 19.53
C ASN A 147 -29.52 10.59 19.67
N ILE A 148 -28.54 11.07 18.88
CA ILE A 148 -27.18 10.54 18.92
C ILE A 148 -26.17 11.68 19.04
N ASP A 149 -25.32 11.61 20.07
CA ASP A 149 -24.14 12.46 20.18
C ASP A 149 -23.09 12.00 19.16
N LEU A 150 -23.10 12.62 17.98
CA LEU A 150 -22.24 12.27 16.85
C LEU A 150 -20.74 12.41 17.16
N ASN A 151 -20.38 13.18 18.19
CA ASN A 151 -19.00 13.35 18.65
C ASN A 151 -18.55 12.23 19.60
N LYS A 152 -19.46 11.34 20.03
CA LYS A 152 -19.16 10.19 20.90
C LYS A 152 -19.27 8.85 20.20
N GLN A 153 -19.86 8.80 19.00
CA GLN A 153 -19.89 7.60 18.18
C GLN A 153 -18.78 7.62 17.15
N THR A 154 -17.93 6.61 17.21
CA THR A 154 -16.85 6.41 16.26
C THR A 154 -17.41 5.95 14.92
N PHE A 155 -17.00 6.61 13.83
CA PHE A 155 -17.36 6.28 12.45
C PHE A 155 -16.47 5.15 11.94
N TRP A 156 -15.15 5.38 12.00
CA TRP A 156 -14.11 4.38 11.75
C TRP A 156 -12.99 4.62 12.76
N SER A 157 -12.60 3.56 13.47
CA SER A 157 -11.43 3.59 14.32
C SER A 157 -10.92 2.16 14.48
N PRO A 158 -9.75 1.82 13.91
CA PRO A 158 -9.04 0.64 14.38
C PRO A 158 -8.72 0.84 15.86
N SER A 159 -8.97 -0.16 16.69
CA SER A 159 -8.53 -0.12 18.08
C SER A 159 -7.03 -0.44 18.23
N CYS A 160 -6.40 -1.04 17.21
CA CYS A 160 -4.99 -1.44 17.25
C CYS A 160 -4.00 -0.27 17.05
N PHE A 161 -4.46 0.88 16.55
CA PHE A 161 -3.62 2.05 16.33
C PHE A 161 -4.36 3.34 16.66
N LYS A 162 -3.70 4.24 17.40
CA LYS A 162 -4.29 5.54 17.78
C LYS A 162 -4.15 6.59 16.67
N ASP A 163 -3.04 6.56 15.94
CA ASP A 163 -2.64 7.60 14.99
C ASP A 163 -1.70 7.05 13.91
N THR A 164 -1.46 7.86 12.88
CA THR A 164 -0.64 7.46 11.73
C THR A 164 0.83 7.24 12.06
N ASP A 165 1.37 7.91 13.09
CA ASP A 165 2.76 7.70 13.51
C ASP A 165 2.95 6.32 14.14
N GLU A 166 1.98 5.87 14.95
CA GLU A 166 1.99 4.52 15.52
C GLU A 166 1.94 3.45 14.43
N VAL A 167 1.12 3.63 13.39
CA VAL A 167 1.04 2.72 12.24
C VAL A 167 2.39 2.66 11.50
N LYS A 168 2.96 3.82 11.14
CA LYS A 168 4.23 3.91 10.42
C LYS A 168 5.36 3.22 11.19
N GLU A 169 5.49 3.48 12.49
CA GLU A 169 6.51 2.84 13.32
C GLU A 169 6.26 1.35 13.51
N ALA A 170 5.00 0.91 13.62
CA ALA A 170 4.69 -0.53 13.67
C ALA A 170 5.06 -1.24 12.36
N PHE A 171 4.76 -0.66 11.20
CA PHE A 171 5.13 -1.23 9.90
C PHE A 171 6.65 -1.29 9.75
N LYS A 172 7.35 -0.20 10.09
CA LYS A 172 8.81 -0.12 10.04
C LYS A 172 9.50 -1.15 10.95
N ARG A 173 8.97 -1.38 12.15
CA ARG A 173 9.43 -2.43 13.07
C ARG A 173 9.13 -3.85 12.57
N TRP A 174 8.04 -4.03 11.83
CA TRP A 174 7.75 -5.32 11.20
C TRP A 174 8.67 -5.58 10.01
N TRP A 175 8.94 -4.56 9.19
CA TRP A 175 9.77 -4.66 8.00
C TRP A 175 11.25 -4.85 8.31
N ARG A 176 11.79 -4.04 9.23
CA ARG A 176 13.10 -4.33 9.82
C ARG A 176 12.86 -5.53 10.71
N VAL A 177 13.27 -6.73 10.30
CA VAL A 177 13.32 -7.89 11.21
C VAL A 177 14.19 -7.47 12.40
N VAL A 178 13.58 -6.92 13.45
CA VAL A 178 14.24 -6.69 14.71
C VAL A 178 14.18 -8.05 15.38
N GLU A 179 15.31 -8.75 15.39
CA GLU A 179 15.53 -9.79 16.38
C GLU A 179 15.32 -9.14 17.75
N ASP A 180 14.16 -9.36 18.35
CA ASP A 180 13.98 -9.14 19.78
C ASP A 180 15.04 -10.00 20.47
N LYS A 181 16.03 -9.33 21.07
CA LYS A 181 17.00 -9.96 21.98
C LYS A 181 16.37 -10.21 23.34
#